data_AF-A0A7J2J529-F1
#
_entry.id   AF-A0A7J2J529-F1
#
_cell.length_a   1.000
_cell.length_b   1.000
_cell.length_c   1.000
_cell.angle_alpha   90.00
_cell.angle_beta   90.00
_cell.angle_gamma   90.00
#
_symmetry.space_group_name_H-M   'P 1'
#
loop_
_entity.id
_entity.type
_entity.pdbx_description
1 polymer ?
#
loop_
_entity_poly.entity_id
_entity_poly.type
_entity_poly.pdbx_seq_one_letter_code
_entity_poly.pdbx_strand_id
1 'polypeptide(L)'
;LNVDIRHIMLVADVMTMDGEVKQIGRHGVSGEKHSVLARAAFEVTVRQLMEAGLRGEEDFLRGVVENVIVGQQIPLGTGGVELTMSPEVFRRLKRDG
;
A
#
# COMPACT_ATOMS: atom_id res chain seq x y z
N LEU A 1 6.27 0.85 29.99
CA LEU A 1 5.95 0.88 28.55
C LEU A 1 5.85 2.35 28.15
N ASN A 2 6.81 2.90 27.41
CA ASN A 2 6.77 4.29 26.92
C ASN A 2 6.53 4.25 25.41
N VAL A 3 5.41 4.81 24.95
CA VAL A 3 5.05 4.92 23.53
C VAL A 3 4.96 6.39 23.18
N ASP A 4 5.66 6.81 22.13
CA ASP A 4 5.59 8.18 21.63
C ASP A 4 4.15 8.48 21.15
N ILE A 5 3.63 9.65 21.54
CA ILE A 5 2.26 10.08 21.27
C ILE A 5 1.90 10.03 19.78
N ARG A 6 2.86 10.18 18.86
CA ARG A 6 2.65 10.11 17.41
C ARG A 6 2.08 8.76 16.95
N HIS A 7 2.47 7.66 17.61
CA HIS A 7 1.92 6.34 17.27
C HIS A 7 0.44 6.23 17.66
N ILE A 8 0.08 6.78 18.81
CA ILE A 8 -1.29 6.77 19.30
C ILE A 8 -2.17 7.67 18.42
N MET A 9 -1.67 8.86 18.06
CA MET A 9 -2.37 9.78 17.16
C MET A 9 -2.59 9.14 15.79
N LEU A 10 -1.57 8.50 15.19
CA LEU A 10 -1.72 7.86 13.89
C LEU A 10 -2.77 6.73 13.90
N VAL A 11 -2.80 5.92 14.97
CA VAL A 11 -3.82 4.88 15.13
C VAL A 11 -5.21 5.50 15.27
N ALA A 12 -5.35 6.56 16.07
CA ALA A 12 -6.62 7.26 16.23
C ALA A 12 -7.10 7.84 14.89
N ASP A 13 -6.23 8.52 14.14
CA ASP A 13 -6.56 9.08 12.83
C ASP A 13 -7.05 8.00 11.86
N VAL A 14 -6.34 6.87 11.78
CA VAL A 14 -6.73 5.73 10.93
C VAL A 14 -8.08 5.15 11.34
N MET A 15 -8.41 5.16 12.63
CA MET A 15 -9.69 4.68 13.13
C MET A 15 -10.85 5.67 12.91
N THR A 16 -10.58 6.96 12.69
CA THR A 16 -11.63 8.00 12.64
C THR A 16 -11.68 8.82 11.35
N MET A 17 -10.84 8.52 10.36
CA MET A 17 -10.69 9.33 9.14
C MET A 17 -11.98 9.56 8.35
N ASP A 18 -12.93 8.63 8.41
CA ASP A 18 -14.18 8.68 7.64
C ASP A 18 -15.36 9.27 8.44
N GLY A 19 -15.10 9.86 9.61
CA GLY A 19 -16.12 10.49 10.47
C GLY A 19 -16.83 9.55 11.46
N GLU A 20 -16.51 8.26 11.42
CA GLU A 20 -16.98 7.25 12.39
C GLU A 20 -15.79 6.51 13.01
N VAL A 21 -15.97 5.99 14.23
CA VAL A 21 -14.94 5.17 14.89
C VAL A 21 -14.99 3.74 14.35
N LYS A 22 -13.94 3.34 13.63
CA LYS A 22 -13.80 2.01 13.04
C LYS A 22 -12.85 1.14 13.85
N GLN A 23 -13.21 -0.14 14.00
CA GLN A 23 -12.30 -1.12 14.59
C GLN A 23 -11.13 -1.45 13.66
N ILE A 24 -10.01 -1.85 14.26
CA ILE A 24 -8.91 -2.47 13.52
C ILE A 24 -9.27 -3.94 13.27
N GLY A 25 -9.64 -4.28 12.04
CA GLY A 25 -10.01 -5.64 11.68
C GLY A 25 -10.84 -5.72 10.40
N ARG A 26 -11.32 -6.91 10.07
CA ARG A 26 -12.00 -7.21 8.80
C ARG A 26 -13.35 -6.49 8.59
N HIS A 27 -14.00 -6.04 9.66
CA HIS A 27 -15.26 -5.27 9.57
C HIS A 27 -15.02 -3.77 9.84
N GLY A 28 -13.77 -3.32 9.74
CA GLY A 28 -13.39 -1.91 9.82
C GLY A 28 -12.23 -1.67 8.86
N VAL A 29 -11.17 -1.01 9.34
CA VAL A 29 -10.06 -0.49 8.52
C VAL A 29 -9.44 -1.53 7.57
N SER A 30 -9.26 -2.78 8.01
CA SER A 30 -8.62 -3.81 7.17
C SER A 30 -9.55 -4.38 6.10
N GLY A 31 -10.86 -4.37 6.34
CA GLY A 31 -11.87 -4.89 5.42
C GLY A 31 -12.14 -3.98 4.23
N GLU A 32 -11.94 -2.67 4.42
CA GLU A 32 -12.20 -1.63 3.42
C GLU A 32 -11.04 -1.42 2.44
N LYS A 33 -9.95 -2.20 2.56
CA LYS A 33 -8.85 -2.12 1.59
C LYS A 33 -9.37 -2.38 0.17
N HIS A 34 -9.00 -1.51 -0.75
CA HIS A 34 -9.40 -1.64 -2.16
C HIS A 34 -8.77 -2.85 -2.86
N SER A 35 -7.53 -3.21 -2.50
CA SER A 35 -6.84 -4.36 -3.11
C SER A 35 -7.48 -5.68 -2.70
N VAL A 36 -7.83 -6.49 -3.71
CA VAL A 36 -8.35 -7.86 -3.55
C VAL A 36 -7.31 -8.73 -2.84
N LEU A 37 -6.06 -8.64 -3.29
CA LEU A 37 -4.95 -9.40 -2.69
C LEU A 37 -4.71 -8.98 -1.24
N ALA A 38 -4.80 -7.69 -0.94
CA ALA A 38 -4.65 -7.19 0.42
C ALA A 38 -5.77 -7.63 1.35
N ARG A 39 -7.03 -7.68 0.88
CA ARG A 39 -8.16 -8.23 1.65
C ARG A 39 -7.99 -9.74 1.87
N ALA A 40 -7.64 -10.48 0.82
CA ALA A 40 -7.49 -11.93 0.85
C ALA A 40 -6.33 -12.39 1.75
N ALA A 41 -5.26 -11.59 1.86
CA ALA A 41 -4.11 -11.87 2.72
C ALA A 41 -4.38 -11.62 4.21
N PHE A 42 -5.41 -10.85 4.57
CA PHE A 42 -5.74 -10.57 5.97
C PHE A 42 -6.63 -11.66 6.56
N GLU A 43 -7.84 -11.87 6.00
CA GLU A 43 -8.78 -12.90 6.46
C GLU A 43 -9.72 -13.38 5.34
N VAL A 44 -10.27 -14.60 5.50
CA VAL A 44 -11.29 -15.19 4.62
C VAL A 44 -10.85 -15.28 3.14
N THR A 45 -9.59 -15.67 2.91
CA THR A 45 -8.88 -15.65 1.63
C THR A 45 -9.68 -16.20 0.45
N VAL A 46 -10.18 -17.43 0.55
CA VAL A 46 -10.88 -18.11 -0.55
C VAL A 46 -12.15 -17.36 -0.94
N ARG A 47 -12.92 -16.88 0.04
CA ARG A 47 -14.16 -16.13 -0.21
C ARG A 47 -13.85 -14.80 -0.90
N GLN A 48 -12.83 -14.07 -0.45
CA GLN A 48 -12.43 -12.80 -1.07
C GLN A 48 -12.06 -12.98 -2.54
N LEU A 49 -11.27 -14.00 -2.86
CA LEU A 49 -10.88 -14.30 -4.23
C LEU A 49 -12.08 -14.73 -5.09
N MET A 50 -12.96 -15.58 -4.55
CA MET A 50 -14.15 -16.04 -5.26
C MET A 50 -15.10 -14.88 -5.56
N GLU A 51 -15.41 -14.05 -4.56
CA GLU A 51 -16.30 -12.90 -4.73
C GLU A 51 -15.73 -11.86 -5.71
N ALA A 52 -14.43 -11.57 -5.62
CA ALA A 52 -13.75 -10.68 -6.56
C ALA A 52 -13.80 -11.22 -8.00
N GLY A 53 -13.58 -12.52 -8.17
CA GLY A 53 -13.70 -13.19 -9.47
C GLY A 53 -15.12 -13.13 -10.04
N LEU A 54 -16.14 -13.29 -9.20
CA LEU A 54 -17.55 -13.15 -9.62
C LEU A 54 -17.93 -11.72 -10.00
N ARG A 55 -17.36 -10.72 -9.32
CA ARG A 55 -17.59 -9.29 -9.60
C ARG A 55 -16.70 -8.74 -10.72
N GLY A 56 -15.68 -9.48 -11.14
CA GLY A 56 -14.68 -9.00 -12.10
C GLY A 56 -13.84 -7.86 -11.55
N GLU A 57 -13.52 -7.88 -10.25
CA GLU A 57 -12.67 -6.85 -9.63
C GLU A 57 -11.23 -6.94 -10.15
N GLU A 58 -10.63 -5.78 -10.39
CA GLU A 58 -9.23 -5.64 -10.79
C GLU A 58 -8.38 -5.10 -9.63
N ASP A 59 -7.20 -5.67 -9.45
CA ASP A 59 -6.22 -5.20 -8.46
C ASP A 59 -5.14 -4.37 -9.15
N PHE A 60 -5.08 -3.07 -8.84
CA PHE A 60 -4.16 -2.12 -9.47
C PHE A 60 -2.76 -2.11 -8.84
N LEU A 61 -2.47 -2.97 -7.86
CA LEU A 61 -1.12 -3.12 -7.31
C LEU A 61 -0.52 -1.81 -6.77
N ARG A 62 -1.32 -1.01 -6.05
CA ARG A 62 -0.88 0.32 -5.56
C ARG A 62 -0.37 0.32 -4.13
N GLY A 63 -0.70 -0.69 -3.35
CA GLY A 63 -0.35 -0.82 -1.94
C GLY A 63 0.80 -1.80 -1.71
N VAL A 64 1.19 -1.89 -0.44
CA VAL A 64 2.37 -2.68 -0.03
C VAL A 64 2.13 -4.18 -0.13
N VAL A 65 0.97 -4.66 0.32
CA VAL A 65 0.71 -6.10 0.50
C VAL A 65 0.68 -6.81 -0.85
N GLU A 66 -0.06 -6.23 -1.79
CA GLU A 66 -0.20 -6.76 -3.13
C GLU A 66 1.12 -6.76 -3.88
N ASN A 67 1.92 -5.68 -3.83
CA ASN A 67 3.25 -5.65 -4.46
C ASN A 67 4.22 -6.68 -3.88
N VAL A 68 4.16 -6.93 -2.55
CA VAL A 68 4.95 -8.00 -1.92
C VAL A 68 4.53 -9.37 -2.47
N ILE A 69 3.23 -9.63 -2.62
CA ILE A 69 2.73 -10.94 -3.08
C ILE A 69 3.16 -11.24 -4.52
N VAL A 70 3.08 -10.25 -5.43
CA VAL A 70 3.52 -10.42 -6.83
C VAL A 70 5.04 -10.25 -7.03
N GLY A 71 5.79 -9.84 -6.00
CA GLY A 71 7.24 -9.68 -6.09
C GLY A 71 7.70 -8.44 -6.86
N GLN A 72 6.89 -7.37 -6.86
CA GLN A 72 7.21 -6.10 -7.48
C GLN A 72 7.81 -5.11 -6.48
N GLN A 73 8.40 -4.02 -6.99
CA GLN A 73 8.89 -2.93 -6.15
C GLN A 73 7.71 -2.25 -5.44
N ILE A 74 7.80 -2.16 -4.11
CA ILE A 74 6.76 -1.55 -3.27
C ILE A 74 6.83 -0.02 -3.43
N PRO A 75 5.71 0.69 -3.64
CA PRO A 75 5.66 2.16 -3.75
C PRO A 75 5.74 2.85 -2.38
N LEU A 76 6.72 2.47 -1.56
CA LEU A 76 7.00 3.02 -0.24
C LEU A 76 8.51 3.09 -0.02
N GLY A 77 8.96 4.11 0.72
CA GLY A 77 10.38 4.32 0.98
C GLY A 77 11.15 4.57 -0.32
N THR A 78 12.17 3.76 -0.60
CA THR A 78 12.99 3.89 -1.81
C THR A 78 12.23 3.59 -3.10
N GLY A 79 11.11 2.88 -3.05
CA GLY A 79 10.24 2.70 -4.21
C GLY A 79 9.21 3.81 -4.44
N GLY A 80 9.16 4.81 -3.56
CA GLY A 80 8.36 6.02 -3.77
C GLY A 80 9.04 7.08 -4.66
N VAL A 81 10.23 6.79 -5.19
CA VAL A 81 10.99 7.71 -6.04
C VAL A 81 11.31 7.07 -7.39
N GLU A 82 11.25 7.87 -8.44
CA GLU A 82 11.65 7.47 -9.79
C GLU A 82 13.02 8.07 -10.13
N LEU A 83 13.96 7.21 -10.54
CA LEU A 83 15.28 7.64 -10.97
C LEU A 83 15.27 7.85 -12.47
N THR A 84 15.57 9.09 -12.89
CA THR A 84 15.72 9.43 -14.30
C THR A 84 17.14 9.96 -14.56
N MET A 85 17.67 9.64 -15.73
CA MET A 85 19.00 10.07 -16.15
C MET A 85 18.87 11.14 -17.23
N SER A 86 19.26 12.37 -16.93
CA SER A 86 19.29 13.44 -17.92
C SER A 86 20.43 13.21 -18.93
N PRO A 87 20.12 13.05 -20.24
CA PRO A 87 21.15 12.86 -21.26
C PRO A 87 22.08 14.06 -21.42
N GLU A 88 21.63 15.26 -21.06
CA GLU A 88 22.45 16.48 -21.11
C GLU A 88 23.50 16.49 -20.01
N VAL A 89 23.10 16.17 -18.78
CA VAL A 89 24.02 16.06 -17.63
C VAL A 89 25.04 14.96 -17.87
N PHE A 90 24.61 13.80 -18.40
CA PHE A 90 25.51 12.70 -18.70
C PHE A 90 26.55 13.05 -19.76
N ARG A 91 26.15 13.74 -20.84
CA ARG A 91 27.07 14.18 -21.89
C ARG A 91 28.08 15.22 -21.39
N ARG A 92 27.68 16.11 -20.47
CA ARG A 92 28.59 17.05 -19.82
C ARG A 92 29.65 16.34 -18.98
N LEU A 93 29.23 15.40 -18.14
CA LEU A 93 30.15 14.60 -17.31
C LEU A 93 31.17 13.81 -18.14
N LYS A 94 30.80 13.34 -19.34
CA LYS A 94 31.71 12.67 -20.29
C LYS A 94 32.69 13.59 -21.02
N ARG A 95 32.46 14.91 -21.05
CA ARG A 95 33.35 15.88 -21.71
C ARG A 95 34.39 16.48 -20.77
N ASP A 96 34.07 16.51 -19.47
CA ASP A 96 34.89 17.16 -18.43
C ASP A 96 35.87 16.18 -17.74
N GLY A 97 35.92 14.91 -18.16
CA GLY A 97 36.87 13.89 -17.71
C GLY A 97 37.59 13.24 -18.88
#